data_AF-A0A0F3M7F7-F1
#
_entry.id   AF-A0A0F3M7F7-F1
#
_cell.length_a   1.000
_cell.length_b   1.000
_cell.length_c   1.000
_cell.angle_alpha   90.00
_cell.angle_beta   90.00
_cell.angle_gamma   90.00
#
_symmetry.space_group_name_H-M   'P 1'
#
loop_
_entity.id
_entity.type
_entity.pdbx_description
1 polymer ?
#
loop_
_entity_poly.entity_id
_entity_poly.type
_entity_poly.pdbx_seq_one_letter_code
_entity_poly.pdbx_strand_id
1 'polypeptide(L)'
;MLKKFQQECYEEIKKMKSTYVNESSLSIWDIFILQKDKQELIRCSYQHDDIIKLMNEFCMYSPFIVKSIVEATGRTKLLQGAAESMDEIFESNHDVSQESHTSWLYLPPELKLMILENLSTNDLIKLQCFDEAEAVLKGAYALYEGE
;
A
#
# COMPACT_ATOMS: atom_id res chain seq x y z
N MET A 1 6.10 4.55 36.08
CA MET A 1 5.40 4.12 34.84
C MET A 1 6.11 4.64 33.59
N LEU A 2 6.28 5.97 33.43
CA LEU A 2 6.96 6.57 32.26
C LEU A 2 8.37 6.03 31.99
N LYS A 3 9.24 5.93 33.01
CA LYS A 3 10.61 5.41 32.85
C LYS A 3 10.66 3.95 32.36
N LYS A 4 9.68 3.13 32.77
CA LYS A 4 9.59 1.72 32.36
C LYS A 4 9.16 1.63 30.89
N PHE A 5 8.12 2.38 30.51
CA PHE A 5 7.67 2.46 29.13
C PHE A 5 8.78 2.98 28.19
N GLN A 6 9.50 4.04 28.59
CA GLN A 6 10.64 4.55 27.83
C GLN A 6 11.74 3.50 27.64
N GLN A 7 12.02 2.71 28.68
CA GLN A 7 12.98 1.62 28.58
C GLN A 7 12.51 0.54 27.61
N GLU A 8 11.23 0.15 27.68
CA GLU A 8 10.64 -0.84 26.76
C GLU A 8 10.72 -0.38 25.30
N CYS A 9 10.38 0.89 25.01
CA CYS A 9 10.55 1.46 23.67
C CYS A 9 12.02 1.39 23.21
N TYR A 10 12.96 1.74 24.08
CA TYR A 10 14.39 1.76 23.74
C TYR A 10 14.94 0.36 23.45
N GLU A 11 14.55 -0.64 24.24
CA GLU A 11 14.94 -2.02 24.00
C GLU A 11 14.30 -2.58 22.73
N GLU A 12 13.06 -2.20 22.41
CA GLU A 12 12.43 -2.60 21.14
C GLU A 12 13.14 -1.95 19.94
N ILE A 13 13.49 -0.65 20.00
CA ILE A 13 14.30 0.00 18.95
C ILE A 13 15.63 -0.72 18.73
N LYS A 14 16.35 -1.04 19.82
CA LYS A 14 17.61 -1.78 19.73
C LYS A 14 17.42 -3.11 19.02
N LYS A 15 16.39 -3.86 19.42
CA LYS A 15 16.05 -5.14 18.82
C LYS A 15 15.76 -4.98 17.32
N MET A 16 14.92 -4.02 16.94
CA MET A 16 14.62 -3.71 15.53
C MET A 16 15.86 -3.37 14.71
N LYS A 17 16.85 -2.68 15.29
CA LYS A 17 18.11 -2.34 14.62
C LYS A 17 19.07 -3.52 14.49
N SER A 18 18.94 -4.54 15.35
CA SER A 18 19.76 -5.74 15.32
C SER A 18 19.14 -6.91 14.55
N THR A 19 17.83 -6.86 14.29
CA THR A 19 17.12 -7.88 13.50
C THR A 19 17.17 -7.49 12.03
N TYR A 20 17.74 -8.37 11.20
CA TYR A 20 17.86 -8.16 9.75
C TYR A 20 16.75 -8.90 9.01
N VAL A 21 16.29 -8.31 7.90
CA VAL A 21 15.30 -8.95 7.03
C VAL A 21 16.02 -9.85 6.04
N ASN A 22 15.78 -11.16 6.11
CA ASN A 22 16.39 -12.17 5.25
C ASN A 22 17.94 -12.05 5.24
N GLU A 23 18.55 -12.19 4.06
CA GLU A 23 19.98 -11.97 3.82
C GLU A 23 20.33 -10.50 3.54
N SER A 24 19.39 -9.56 3.74
CA SER A 24 19.66 -8.15 3.48
C SER A 24 20.59 -7.56 4.54
N SER A 25 21.36 -6.54 4.15
CA SER A 25 22.13 -5.72 5.08
C SER A 25 21.26 -4.72 5.85
N LEU A 26 19.94 -4.71 5.64
CA LEU A 26 19.02 -3.76 6.24
C LEU A 26 18.27 -4.40 7.41
N SER A 27 18.23 -3.65 8.51
CA SER A 27 17.48 -4.06 9.68
C SER A 27 15.97 -3.82 9.51
N ILE A 28 15.16 -4.40 10.40
CA ILE A 28 13.74 -4.09 10.51
C ILE A 28 13.52 -2.58 10.68
N TRP A 29 14.38 -1.92 11.47
CA TRP A 29 14.35 -0.48 11.61
C TRP A 29 14.59 0.26 10.28
N ASP A 30 15.57 -0.19 9.50
CA ASP A 30 15.90 0.42 8.21
C ASP A 30 14.76 0.31 7.19
N ILE A 31 14.08 -0.84 7.18
CA ILE A 31 13.01 -1.13 6.23
C ILE A 31 11.70 -0.48 6.65
N PHE A 32 11.21 -0.72 7.87
CA PHE A 32 9.87 -0.32 8.27
C PHE A 32 9.79 1.10 8.85
N ILE A 33 10.87 1.60 9.47
CA ILE A 33 10.87 2.93 10.10
C ILE A 33 11.54 3.97 9.20
N LEU A 34 12.69 3.63 8.61
CA LEU A 34 13.40 4.52 7.70
C LEU A 34 12.99 4.37 6.23
N GLN A 35 12.19 3.34 5.89
CA GLN A 35 11.68 3.10 4.53
C GLN A 35 12.79 3.07 3.46
N LYS A 36 13.98 2.57 3.79
CA LYS A 36 15.14 2.54 2.89
C LYS A 36 14.97 1.59 1.70
N ASP A 37 14.08 0.60 1.82
CA ASP A 37 13.76 -0.35 0.75
C ASP A 37 12.25 -0.49 0.58
N LYS A 38 11.72 0.28 -0.39
CA LYS A 38 10.29 0.26 -0.71
C LYS A 38 9.87 -1.04 -1.37
N GLN A 39 10.76 -1.71 -2.11
CA GLN A 39 10.44 -2.97 -2.78
C GLN A 39 10.24 -4.07 -1.74
N GLU A 40 11.09 -4.09 -0.71
CA GLU A 40 10.94 -5.03 0.40
C GLU A 40 9.65 -4.77 1.19
N LEU A 41 9.26 -3.50 1.42
CA LEU A 41 7.96 -3.18 2.03
C LEU A 41 6.76 -3.70 1.21
N ILE A 42 6.81 -3.52 -0.12
CA ILE A 42 5.79 -4.05 -1.03
C ILE A 42 5.78 -5.59 -0.98
N ARG A 43 6.95 -6.23 -1.02
CA ARG A 43 7.08 -7.70 -0.91
C ARG A 43 6.47 -8.22 0.39
N CYS A 44 6.78 -7.59 1.52
CA CYS A 44 6.21 -7.95 2.82
C CYS A 44 4.69 -7.84 2.84
N SER A 45 4.09 -6.88 2.11
CA SER A 45 2.64 -6.71 2.05
C SER A 45 1.86 -7.94 1.58
N TYR A 46 2.50 -8.81 0.80
CA TYR A 46 1.93 -10.06 0.31
C TYR A 46 2.16 -11.24 1.27
N GLN A 47 2.93 -11.07 2.34
CA GLN A 47 3.28 -12.11 3.32
C GLN A 47 2.57 -11.85 4.66
N HIS A 48 1.26 -12.05 4.68
CA HIS A 48 0.41 -11.72 5.83
C HIS A 48 0.87 -12.36 7.15
N ASP A 49 1.24 -13.64 7.13
CA ASP A 49 1.68 -14.35 8.34
C ASP A 49 2.97 -13.76 8.94
N ASP A 50 3.89 -13.30 8.10
CA ASP A 50 5.16 -12.73 8.54
C ASP A 50 4.96 -11.31 9.09
N ILE A 51 4.03 -10.54 8.52
CA ILE A 51 3.64 -9.25 9.09
C ILE A 51 3.01 -9.44 10.48
N ILE A 52 2.10 -10.41 10.64
CA ILE A 52 1.45 -10.68 11.93
C ILE A 52 2.50 -11.04 12.99
N LYS A 53 3.48 -11.90 12.65
CA LYS A 53 4.60 -12.21 13.54
C LYS A 53 5.39 -10.97 13.90
N LEU A 54 5.70 -10.12 12.92
CA LEU A 54 6.47 -8.90 13.14
C LEU A 54 5.73 -7.91 14.05
N MET A 55 4.42 -7.74 13.86
CA MET A 55 3.59 -6.88 14.71
C MET A 55 3.50 -7.40 16.15
N ASN A 56 3.46 -8.72 16.33
CA ASN A 56 3.47 -9.34 17.66
C ASN A 56 4.84 -9.21 18.34
N GLU A 57 5.93 -9.31 17.55
CA GLU A 57 7.29 -9.23 18.05
C GLU A 57 7.72 -7.80 18.41
N PHE A 58 7.23 -6.82 17.66
CA PHE A 58 7.54 -5.39 17.81
C PHE A 58 6.25 -4.62 18.09
N CYS A 59 5.62 -4.90 19.23
CA CYS A 59 4.29 -4.43 19.54
C CYS A 59 4.24 -2.91 19.74
N MET A 60 5.26 -2.28 20.34
CA MET A 60 5.31 -0.83 20.55
C MET A 60 5.39 -0.08 19.20
N TYR A 61 6.07 -0.66 18.22
CA TYR A 61 6.24 -0.06 16.89
C TYR A 61 5.34 -0.64 15.80
N SER A 62 4.45 -1.58 16.15
CA SER A 62 3.52 -2.22 15.22
C SER A 62 2.66 -1.23 14.41
N PRO A 63 2.16 -0.08 14.95
CA PRO A 63 1.41 0.87 14.14
C PRO A 63 2.25 1.51 13.03
N PHE A 64 3.55 1.71 13.28
CA PHE A 64 4.47 2.29 12.30
C PHE A 64 4.84 1.28 11.20
N ILE A 65 4.98 0.00 11.57
CA ILE A 65 5.17 -1.10 10.62
C ILE A 65 3.98 -1.15 9.66
N VAL A 66 2.74 -1.21 10.17
CA VAL A 66 1.53 -1.23 9.34
C VAL A 66 1.45 0.00 8.44
N LYS A 67 1.69 1.19 9.00
CA LYS A 67 1.68 2.45 8.24
C LYS A 67 2.67 2.41 7.07
N SER A 68 3.90 1.95 7.28
CA SER A 68 4.91 1.90 6.22
C SER A 68 4.52 0.98 5.06
N ILE A 69 3.87 -0.15 5.35
CA ILE A 69 3.37 -1.10 4.34
C ILE A 69 2.22 -0.45 3.53
N VAL A 70 1.30 0.22 4.22
CA VAL A 70 0.18 0.94 3.57
C VAL A 70 0.71 2.05 2.66
N GLU A 71 1.68 2.83 3.14
CA GLU A 71 2.31 3.89 2.35
C GLU A 71 3.08 3.35 1.14
N ALA A 72 3.81 2.24 1.32
CA ALA A 72 4.57 1.59 0.25
C ALA A 72 3.67 1.02 -0.85
N THR A 73 2.53 0.44 -0.46
CA THR A 73 1.61 -0.24 -1.39
C THR A 73 0.49 0.67 -1.91
N GLY A 74 0.22 1.81 -1.27
CA GLY A 74 -0.90 2.68 -1.61
C GLY A 74 -0.89 3.10 -3.08
N ARG A 75 0.26 3.54 -3.60
CA ARG A 75 0.37 3.91 -5.03
C ARG A 75 0.17 2.71 -5.96
N THR A 76 0.71 1.54 -5.62
CA THR A 76 0.54 0.32 -6.43
C THR A 76 -0.93 -0.11 -6.49
N LYS A 77 -1.65 -0.04 -5.37
CA LYS A 77 -3.09 -0.33 -5.32
C LYS A 77 -3.90 0.66 -6.16
N LEU A 78 -3.55 1.94 -6.10
CA LEU A 78 -4.20 2.96 -6.93
C LEU A 78 -3.94 2.73 -8.42
N LEU A 79 -2.73 2.33 -8.81
CA LEU A 79 -2.40 1.99 -10.20
C LEU A 79 -3.18 0.76 -10.68
N GLN A 80 -3.26 -0.28 -9.85
CA GLN A 80 -4.00 -1.50 -10.16
C GLN A 80 -5.50 -1.20 -10.35
N GLY A 81 -6.12 -0.50 -9.39
CA GLY A 81 -7.54 -0.16 -9.48
C GLY A 81 -7.84 0.76 -10.67
N ALA A 82 -6.94 1.69 -11.00
CA ALA A 82 -7.10 2.52 -12.20
C ALA A 82 -6.97 1.71 -13.50
N ALA A 83 -6.09 0.70 -13.55
CA ALA A 83 -5.97 -0.19 -14.70
C ALA A 83 -7.23 -1.04 -14.89
N GLU A 84 -7.75 -1.63 -13.81
CA GLU A 84 -8.98 -2.43 -13.82
C GLU A 84 -10.20 -1.60 -14.24
N SER A 85 -10.36 -0.39 -13.70
CA SER A 85 -11.48 0.47 -14.06
C SER A 85 -11.38 0.97 -15.50
N MET A 86 -10.17 1.26 -15.99
CA MET A 86 -9.97 1.59 -17.41
C MET A 86 -10.28 0.40 -18.32
N ASP A 87 -9.89 -0.82 -17.95
CA ASP A 87 -10.26 -2.02 -18.72
C ASP A 87 -11.79 -2.18 -18.77
N GLU A 88 -12.49 -2.05 -17.65
CA GLU A 88 -13.95 -2.10 -17.57
C GLU A 88 -14.64 -1.03 -18.43
N ILE A 89 -14.16 0.22 -18.40
CA ILE A 89 -14.71 1.33 -19.21
C ILE A 89 -14.60 1.02 -20.70
N PHE A 90 -13.46 0.49 -21.15
CA PHE A 90 -13.27 0.22 -22.58
C PHE A 90 -13.93 -1.09 -23.03
N GLU A 91 -14.09 -2.08 -22.15
CA GLU A 91 -14.88 -3.28 -22.43
C GLU A 91 -16.39 -2.97 -22.52
N SER A 92 -16.92 -2.10 -21.63
CA SER A 92 -18.34 -1.74 -21.61
C SER A 92 -18.76 -0.81 -22.75
N ASN A 93 -17.83 -0.01 -23.30
CA ASN A 93 -18.06 0.90 -24.43
C ASN A 93 -17.81 0.26 -25.81
N HIS A 94 -17.73 -1.07 -25.90
CA HIS A 94 -17.49 -1.75 -27.17
C HIS A 94 -18.75 -1.71 -28.05
N ASP A 95 -18.95 -0.62 -28.78
CA ASP A 95 -19.85 -0.59 -29.94
C ASP A 95 -19.16 -1.34 -31.09
N VAL A 96 -19.83 -2.35 -31.66
CA VAL A 96 -19.30 -3.31 -32.66
C VAL A 96 -18.83 -2.60 -33.95
N SER A 97 -19.12 -1.32 -34.10
CA SER A 97 -18.86 -0.50 -35.28
C SER A 97 -17.56 0.33 -35.23
N GLN A 98 -16.84 0.38 -34.11
CA GLN A 98 -15.63 1.23 -33.97
C GLN A 98 -14.33 0.42 -34.07
N GLU A 99 -13.85 0.21 -35.31
CA GLU A 99 -12.50 -0.26 -35.62
C GLU A 99 -11.47 0.84 -35.33
N SER A 100 -11.23 1.17 -34.05
CA SER A 100 -10.05 1.96 -33.69
C SER A 100 -8.91 1.02 -33.29
N HIS A 101 -7.91 0.92 -34.17
CA HIS A 101 -6.70 0.12 -33.94
C HIS A 101 -5.80 0.62 -32.79
N THR A 102 -6.19 1.71 -32.12
CA THR A 102 -5.53 2.32 -30.96
C THR A 102 -6.50 2.45 -29.79
N SER A 103 -7.09 1.32 -29.36
CA SER A 103 -7.89 1.24 -28.14
C SER A 103 -7.02 0.84 -26.94
N TRP A 104 -7.37 1.34 -25.76
CA TRP A 104 -6.75 0.99 -24.48
C TRP A 104 -6.63 -0.53 -24.30
N LEU A 105 -7.63 -1.31 -24.74
CA LEU A 105 -7.65 -2.77 -24.65
C LEU A 105 -6.51 -3.45 -25.40
N TYR A 106 -6.00 -2.83 -26.47
CA TYR A 106 -4.91 -3.40 -27.28
C TYR A 106 -3.52 -3.02 -26.77
N LEU A 107 -3.42 -2.18 -25.74
CA LEU A 107 -2.14 -1.84 -25.13
C LEU A 107 -1.63 -3.02 -24.29
N PRO A 108 -0.33 -3.36 -24.39
CA PRO A 108 0.27 -4.32 -23.47
C PRO A 108 0.23 -3.77 -22.03
N PRO A 109 0.15 -4.64 -21.01
CA PRO A 109 0.02 -4.24 -19.61
C PRO A 109 1.10 -3.25 -19.15
N GLU A 110 2.32 -3.39 -19.63
CA GLU A 110 3.44 -2.53 -19.29
C GLU A 110 3.22 -1.08 -19.76
N LEU A 111 2.64 -0.88 -20.95
CA LEU A 111 2.34 0.45 -21.46
C LEU A 111 1.14 1.07 -20.74
N LYS A 112 0.13 0.26 -20.38
CA LYS A 112 -0.99 0.71 -19.54
C LYS A 112 -0.50 1.26 -18.20
N LEU A 113 0.36 0.49 -17.51
CA LEU A 113 0.96 0.90 -16.25
C LEU A 113 1.82 2.15 -16.41
N MET A 114 2.67 2.23 -17.44
CA MET A 114 3.50 3.41 -17.70
C MET A 114 2.67 4.69 -17.93
N ILE A 115 1.51 4.57 -18.60
CA ILE A 115 0.58 5.70 -18.76
C ILE A 115 -0.01 6.10 -17.40
N LEU A 116 -0.50 5.14 -16.62
CA LEU A 116 -1.10 5.42 -15.30
C LEU A 116 -0.08 5.95 -14.29
N GLU A 117 1.17 5.51 -14.37
CA GLU A 117 2.26 5.99 -13.52
C GLU A 117 2.56 7.48 -13.70
N ASN A 118 2.24 8.05 -14.85
CA ASN A 118 2.36 9.48 -15.11
C ASN A 118 1.22 10.32 -14.50
N LEU A 119 0.18 9.67 -13.97
CA LEU A 119 -0.93 10.35 -13.32
C LEU A 119 -0.63 10.70 -11.86
N SER A 120 -1.21 11.81 -11.42
CA SER A 120 -1.20 12.20 -10.02
C SER A 120 -2.03 11.20 -9.19
N THR A 121 -1.73 11.08 -7.90
CA THR A 121 -2.53 10.26 -6.98
C THR A 121 -4.01 10.64 -7.03
N ASN A 122 -4.33 11.92 -7.15
CA ASN A 122 -5.71 12.40 -7.23
C ASN A 122 -6.39 11.96 -8.54
N ASP A 123 -5.65 11.92 -9.65
CA ASP A 123 -6.22 11.49 -10.93
C ASP A 123 -6.40 9.96 -10.96
N LEU A 124 -5.48 9.21 -10.36
CA LEU A 124 -5.65 7.76 -10.14
C LEU A 124 -6.87 7.43 -9.28
N ILE A 125 -7.13 8.23 -8.23
CA ILE A 125 -8.32 8.09 -7.38
C ILE A 125 -9.59 8.35 -8.19
N LYS A 126 -9.61 9.36 -9.07
CA LYS A 126 -10.77 9.65 -9.94
C LYS A 126 -11.04 8.56 -10.98
N LEU A 127 -9.99 7.87 -11.43
CA LEU A 127 -10.12 6.75 -12.38
C LEU A 127 -10.71 5.51 -11.74
N GLN A 128 -10.55 5.33 -10.43
CA GLN A 128 -11.23 4.27 -9.70
C GLN A 128 -12.68 4.67 -9.50
N CYS A 129 -13.61 4.03 -10.23
CA CYS A 129 -15.05 4.16 -9.98
C CYS A 129 -15.34 3.80 -8.51
N PHE A 130 -15.56 4.81 -7.67
CA PHE A 130 -16.06 4.63 -6.31
C PHE A 130 -17.56 4.42 -6.34
N ASP A 131 -17.99 3.19 -6.58
CA ASP A 131 -19.25 2.74 -6.01
C ASP A 131 -18.93 2.11 -4.63
N GLU A 132 -19.28 2.84 -3.57
CA GLU A 132 -19.52 2.35 -2.18
C GLU A 132 -18.35 2.08 -1.21
N ALA A 133 -17.08 1.93 -1.62
CA ALA A 133 -16.02 1.59 -0.64
C ALA A 133 -15.60 2.73 0.31
N GLU A 134 -15.83 3.99 -0.04
CA GLU A 134 -15.50 5.14 0.83
C GLU A 134 -16.49 5.30 2.00
N ALA A 135 -17.70 4.74 1.91
CA ALA A 135 -18.71 4.79 2.97
C ALA A 135 -18.31 3.95 4.20
N VAL A 136 -17.66 2.81 3.99
CA VAL A 136 -17.23 1.92 5.09
C VAL A 136 -16.02 2.52 5.84
N LEU A 137 -15.09 3.15 5.11
CA LEU A 137 -13.90 3.75 5.71
C LEU A 137 -14.23 5.08 6.42
N LYS A 138 -15.09 5.94 5.86
CA LYS A 138 -15.59 7.13 6.56
C LYS A 138 -16.50 6.78 7.75
N GLY A 139 -17.26 5.68 7.68
CA GLY A 139 -18.08 5.19 8.81
C GLY A 139 -17.24 4.71 9.99
N ALA A 140 -16.07 4.10 9.75
CA ALA A 140 -15.17 3.64 10.81
C ALA A 140 -14.47 4.80 11.55
N TYR A 141 -14.18 5.92 10.87
CA TYR A 141 -13.63 7.13 11.51
C TYR A 141 -14.68 7.91 12.33
N ALA A 142 -15.97 7.81 11.99
CA ALA A 142 -17.03 8.51 12.70
C ALA A 142 -17.34 7.98 14.12
N LEU A 143 -16.80 6.83 14.51
CA LEU A 143 -17.00 6.24 15.85
C LEU A 143 -16.07 6.80 16.94
N TYR A 144 -15.12 7.68 16.58
CA TYR A 144 -14.19 8.31 17.54
C TYR A 144 -14.43 9.81 17.76
N GLU A 145 -15.39 10.43 17.05
CA GLU A 145 -15.78 11.84 17.26
C GLU A 145 -17.15 11.96 17.93
N GLY A 146 -17.37 11.18 18.99
CA GLY A 146 -18.54 11.32 19.86
C GLY A 146 -18.12 11.14 21.31
N GLU A 147 -17.52 12.19 21.89
CA GLU A 147 -17.59 12.42 23.34
C GLU A 147 -19.01 12.84 23.76
#